data_AF-A0A2G9R7W0-F1
#
_entry.id   AF-A0A2G9R7W0-F1
#
_cell.length_a   1.000
_cell.length_b   1.000
_cell.length_c   1.000
_cell.angle_alpha   90.00
_cell.angle_beta   90.00
_cell.angle_gamma   90.00
#
_symmetry.space_group_name_H-M   'P 1'
#
loop_
_entity.id
_entity.type
_entity.pdbx_description
1 polymer ?
#
loop_
_entity_poly.entity_id
_entity_poly.type
_entity_poly.pdbx_seq_one_letter_code
_entity_poly.pdbx_strand_id
1 'polypeptide(L)'
;METSLTACFPVHLIPTGDRLCQCGVISPRFDVQLKDLEKWQNNLLPSRQFGYIVLTTSAGIMDHEEARRKHTGGKILGFFF
;
A
#
# COMPACT_ATOMS: atom_id res chain seq x y z
N MET A 1 -6.30 -16.93 15.42
CA MET A 1 -7.22 -16.48 14.35
C MET A 1 -6.37 -15.81 13.29
N GLU A 2 -5.69 -16.66 12.53
CA GLU A 2 -4.77 -16.34 11.44
C GLU A 2 -5.56 -16.25 10.15
N THR A 3 -6.08 -15.07 9.83
CA THR A 3 -6.70 -14.77 8.54
C THR A 3 -6.46 -13.27 8.34
N SER A 4 -5.55 -12.81 7.50
CA SER A 4 -5.68 -12.93 6.07
C SER A 4 -4.40 -12.46 5.38
N LEU A 5 -3.83 -13.35 4.56
CA LEU A 5 -3.28 -13.00 3.26
C LEU A 5 -2.11 -12.02 3.29
N THR A 6 -0.94 -12.55 3.64
CA THR A 6 0.32 -12.27 2.92
C THR A 6 0.05 -12.44 1.42
N ALA A 7 -0.46 -11.40 0.75
CA ALA A 7 -0.65 -11.43 -0.68
C ALA A 7 0.75 -11.38 -1.30
N CYS A 8 1.16 -12.52 -1.85
CA CYS A 8 2.28 -12.72 -2.76
C CYS A 8 2.36 -11.60 -3.80
N PHE A 9 3.05 -10.53 -3.45
CA PHE A 9 3.92 -9.87 -4.40
C PHE A 9 5.20 -10.69 -4.44
N PRO A 10 5.86 -10.89 -5.60
CA PRO A 10 7.16 -11.53 -5.67
C PRO A 10 8.26 -10.60 -5.12
N VAL A 11 8.03 -9.98 -3.97
CA VAL A 11 9.09 -9.42 -3.14
C VAL A 11 9.58 -10.57 -2.29
N HIS A 12 10.71 -11.14 -2.70
CA HIS A 12 11.49 -12.07 -1.92
C HIS A 12 11.95 -11.34 -0.65
N LEU A 13 11.06 -11.23 0.35
CA LEU A 13 11.34 -10.52 1.60
C LEU A 13 12.24 -11.43 2.43
N ILE A 14 13.55 -11.32 2.23
CA ILE A 14 14.57 -11.99 3.04
C ILE A 14 14.57 -11.27 4.40
N PRO A 15 14.17 -11.92 5.51
CA PRO A 15 14.21 -11.28 6.81
C PRO A 15 15.65 -11.30 7.33
N THR A 16 16.46 -10.31 6.95
CA THR A 16 17.67 -9.96 7.70
C THR A 16 17.23 -9.14 8.92
N GLY A 17 17.60 -9.63 10.10
CA GLY A 17 16.98 -9.30 11.37
C GLY A 17 17.04 -7.82 11.79
N ASP A 18 16.15 -7.51 12.73
CA ASP A 18 15.97 -6.27 13.52
C ASP A 18 14.93 -5.22 13.05
N ARG A 19 14.39 -5.32 11.84
CA ARG A 19 13.29 -4.45 11.37
C ARG A 19 11.96 -5.20 11.26
N LEU A 20 11.01 -4.85 12.12
CA LEU A 20 9.61 -5.30 12.02
C LEU A 20 8.95 -4.61 10.83
N CYS A 21 8.74 -5.32 9.72
CA CYS A 21 7.90 -4.84 8.62
C CYS A 21 6.44 -5.17 8.93
N GLN A 22 5.66 -4.17 9.34
CA GLN A 22 4.24 -4.36 9.59
C GLN A 22 3.47 -4.11 8.28
N CYS A 23 2.90 -5.18 7.73
CA CYS A 23 2.05 -5.09 6.54
C CYS A 23 0.58 -5.26 6.92
N GLY A 24 -0.28 -4.41 6.35
CA GLY A 24 -1.72 -4.44 6.54
C GLY A 24 -2.44 -4.51 5.19
N VAL A 25 -3.38 -5.44 5.06
CA VAL A 25 -4.24 -5.55 3.88
C VAL A 25 -5.57 -4.86 4.16
N ILE A 26 -6.06 -4.08 3.21
CA ILE A 26 -7.36 -3.39 3.32
C ILE A 26 -8.39 -4.15 2.47
N SER A 27 -9.44 -4.62 3.14
CA SER A 27 -10.61 -5.24 2.52
C SER A 27 -11.86 -4.55 3.03
N PRO A 28 -12.83 -4.16 2.18
CA PRO A 28 -12.90 -4.36 0.72
C PRO A 28 -11.95 -3.45 -0.08
N ARG A 29 -11.71 -3.78 -1.35
CA ARG A 29 -10.85 -2.99 -2.25
C ARG A 29 -11.53 -1.68 -2.66
N PHE A 30 -11.28 -0.61 -1.90
CA PHE A 30 -11.82 0.72 -2.18
C PHE A 30 -11.17 1.33 -3.42
N ASP A 31 -12.00 1.93 -4.28
CA ASP A 31 -11.53 2.78 -5.37
C ASP A 31 -11.07 4.13 -4.80
N VAL A 32 -9.84 4.49 -5.14
CA VAL A 32 -9.19 5.71 -4.68
C VAL A 32 -8.79 6.58 -5.86
N GLN A 33 -9.35 7.78 -5.86
CA GLN A 33 -8.96 8.83 -6.80
C GLN A 33 -7.71 9.54 -6.30
N LEU A 34 -6.97 10.16 -7.21
CA LEU A 34 -5.73 10.90 -6.89
C LEU A 34 -5.95 11.96 -5.79
N LYS A 35 -7.11 12.62 -5.78
CA LYS A 35 -7.50 13.61 -4.76
C LYS A 35 -7.65 13.02 -3.35
N ASP A 36 -8.06 11.74 -3.26
CA ASP A 36 -8.34 11.07 -2.00
C ASP A 36 -7.08 10.37 -1.46
N LEU A 37 -6.05 10.21 -2.28
CA LEU A 37 -4.79 9.54 -1.91
C LEU A 37 -4.11 10.19 -0.70
N GLU A 38 -4.08 11.53 -0.65
CA GLU A 38 -3.52 12.26 0.50
C GLU A 38 -4.31 12.04 1.79
N LYS A 39 -5.64 11.88 1.68
CA LYS A 39 -6.51 11.57 2.82
C LYS A 39 -6.24 10.16 3.34
N TRP A 40 -6.10 9.19 2.43
CA TRP A 40 -5.76 7.82 2.78
C TRP A 40 -4.36 7.71 3.41
N GLN A 41 -3.37 8.43 2.89
CA GLN A 41 -2.04 8.51 3.52
C GLN A 41 -2.12 8.99 4.97
N ASN A 42 -2.86 10.07 5.25
CA ASN A 42 -2.97 10.61 6.62
C ASN A 42 -3.74 9.69 7.58
N ASN A 43 -4.65 8.88 7.05
CA ASN A 43 -5.47 7.98 7.86
C ASN A 43 -4.78 6.64 8.14
N LEU A 44 -3.97 6.15 7.19
CA LEU A 44 -3.35 4.83 7.25
C LEU A 44 -1.92 4.87 7.77
N LEU A 45 -1.15 5.91 7.43
CA LEU A 45 0.23 6.04 7.84
C LEU A 45 0.34 6.94 9.07
N PRO A 46 1.14 6.57 10.09
CA PRO A 46 1.37 7.42 11.25
C PRO A 46 2.12 8.71 10.88
N SER A 47 2.85 8.72 9.76
CA SER A 47 3.52 9.90 9.21
C SER A 47 3.52 9.86 7.69
N ARG A 48 3.35 11.03 7.03
CA ARG A 48 3.41 11.17 5.57
C ARG A 48 4.76 10.76 4.96
N GLN A 49 5.81 10.79 5.76
CA GLN A 49 7.18 10.48 5.33
C GLN A 49 7.55 9.01 5.56
N PHE A 50 6.68 8.22 6.22
CA PHE A 50 7.01 6.88 6.63
C PHE A 50 5.93 5.87 6.26
N GLY A 51 6.33 4.84 5.51
CA GLY A 51 5.47 3.78 5.02
C GLY A 51 4.95 4.03 3.61
N TYR A 52 4.45 2.95 3.01
CA TYR A 52 4.01 2.93 1.62
C TYR A 52 2.63 2.32 1.54
N ILE A 53 1.76 2.97 0.74
CA ILE A 53 0.46 2.42 0.37
C ILE A 53 0.58 1.79 -1.02
N VAL A 54 0.14 0.54 -1.13
CA VAL A 54 0.11 -0.23 -2.38
C VAL A 54 -1.27 -0.12 -3.02
N LEU A 55 -1.27 0.27 -4.30
CA LEU A 55 -2.46 0.42 -5.12
C LEU A 55 -2.38 -0.50 -6.34
N THR A 56 -3.52 -0.99 -6.80
CA THR A 56 -3.66 -1.61 -8.12
C THR A 56 -4.21 -0.57 -9.08
N THR A 57 -3.43 -0.20 -10.08
CA THR A 57 -3.89 0.65 -11.18
C THR A 57 -4.04 -0.19 -12.45
N SER A 58 -4.57 0.40 -13.53
CA SER A 58 -4.66 -0.26 -14.83
C SER A 58 -3.30 -0.63 -15.44
N ALA A 59 -2.23 0.08 -15.06
CA ALA A 59 -0.87 -0.20 -15.51
C ALA A 59 -0.14 -1.26 -14.65
N GLY A 60 -0.81 -1.80 -13.63
CA GLY A 60 -0.26 -2.75 -12.68
C GLY A 60 -0.26 -2.24 -11.26
N ILE A 61 0.45 -2.96 -10.39
CA ILE A 61 0.55 -2.63 -8.97
C ILE A 61 1.70 -1.67 -8.78
N MET A 62 1.44 -0.58 -8.08
CA MET A 62 2.41 0.47 -7.77
C MET A 62 2.14 1.07 -6.40
N ASP A 63 3.13 1.77 -5.89
CA ASP A 63 2.99 2.59 -4.70
C ASP A 63 2.28 3.92 -5.01
N HIS A 64 1.83 4.56 -3.95
CA HIS A 64 1.17 5.86 -3.99
C HIS A 64 2.04 7.01 -4.51
N GLU A 65 3.38 6.99 -4.37
CA GLU A 65 4.23 8.06 -4.93
C GLU A 65 4.30 7.93 -6.45
N GLU A 66 4.48 6.72 -6.96
CA GLU A 66 4.52 6.47 -8.39
C GLU A 66 3.16 6.73 -9.05
N ALA A 67 2.06 6.36 -8.38
CA ALA A 67 0.71 6.71 -8.80
C ALA A 67 0.49 8.23 -8.89
N ARG A 68 1.05 9.00 -7.95
CA ARG A 68 1.01 10.47 -7.99
C ARG A 68 1.80 11.04 -9.15
N ARG A 69 2.99 10.50 -9.42
CA ARG A 69 3.82 10.89 -10.56
C ARG A 69 3.13 10.62 -11.91
N LYS A 70 2.49 9.45 -12.03
CA LYS A 70 1.77 9.02 -13.23
C LYS A 70 0.33 9.56 -13.29
N HIS A 71 -0.10 10.35 -12.31
CA HIS A 71 -1.45 10.90 -12.20
C HIS A 71 -2.56 9.84 -12.36
N THR A 72 -2.32 8.65 -11.81
CA THR A 72 -3.20 7.49 -11.99
C THR A 72 -3.83 7.09 -10.66
N GLY A 73 -5.15 6.88 -10.67
CA GLY A 73 -5.87 6.31 -9.53
C GLY A 73 -5.95 4.79 -9.62
N GLY A 74 -6.51 4.17 -8.59
CA GLY A 74 -6.63 2.72 -8.55
C GLY A 74 -7.36 2.22 -7.32
N LYS A 75 -7.24 0.91 -7.06
CA LYS A 75 -7.79 0.27 -5.87
C LYS A 75 -6.71 0.07 -4.82
N ILE A 76 -6.95 0.46 -3.57
CA ILE A 76 -5.99 0.17 -2.49
C ILE A 76 -5.99 -1.34 -2.22
N LEU A 77 -4.79 -1.91 -2.09
CA LEU A 77 -4.57 -3.28 -1.63
C LEU A 77 -4.17 -3.31 -0.16
N GLY A 78 -3.30 -2.39 0.26
CA GLY A 78 -2.76 -2.40 1.61
C GLY A 78 -1.69 -1.35 1.83
N PHE A 79 -1.05 -1.41 2.99
CA PHE A 79 0.07 -0.57 3.37
C PHE A 79 1.17 -1.40 4.04
N PHE A 80 2.39 -0.89 4.02
CA PHE A 80 3.53 -1.46 4.74
C PHE A 80 4.41 -0.35 5.31
N PHE A 81 4.92 -0.55 6.53
CA PHE A 81 5.88 0.33 7.18
C PHE A 81 6.85 -0.44 8.08
#